data_AF-C0HGK7-F1
#
_entry.id   AF-C0HGK7-F1
#
_cell.length_a   1.000
_cell.length_b   1.000
_cell.length_c   1.000
_cell.angle_alpha   90.00
_cell.angle_beta   90.00
_cell.angle_gamma   90.00
#
_symmetry.space_group_name_H-M   'P 1'
#
loop_
_entity.id
_entity.type
_entity.pdbx_description
1 polymer ?
#
loop_
_entity_poly.entity_id
_entity_poly.type
_entity_poly.pdbx_seq_one_letter_code
_entity_poly.pdbx_strand_id
1 'polypeptide(L)'
;MLIRRPLQTLTLPLLRRHFSAATVEAFVSPDQATDPLSPPYDYLPGHPRPDAKHNEVILAVPRASSGRHVAAKERKAGRVPAIVFEQENGQEGGNKRLISVRANQIRKLVDHLGRSFFLSRLFSLQVWSEHAGQGELIESVRVLPRKVHLHAGTDEPLNITFMRAPSSALLKIDVPLMFIGEDASPGLRKGM
;
A
#
# COMPACT_ATOMS: atom_id res chain seq x y z
N MET A 1 -40.97 58.14 2.82
CA MET A 1 -40.81 56.99 3.75
C MET A 1 -40.87 55.69 2.94
N LEU A 2 -39.73 55.04 2.73
CA LEU A 2 -39.65 53.69 2.14
C LEU A 2 -38.73 52.86 3.03
N ILE A 3 -39.33 52.01 3.85
CA ILE A 3 -38.66 51.18 4.85
C ILE A 3 -38.14 49.93 4.14
N ARG A 4 -36.82 49.84 3.92
CA ARG A 4 -36.17 48.61 3.46
C ARG A 4 -35.93 47.69 4.67
N ARG A 5 -36.62 46.54 4.68
CA ARG A 5 -36.33 45.43 5.60
C ARG A 5 -35.01 44.74 5.18
N PRO A 6 -34.09 44.42 6.10
CA PRO A 6 -32.91 43.64 5.77
C PRO A 6 -33.26 42.14 5.66
N LEU A 7 -32.66 41.47 4.67
CA LEU A 7 -32.69 40.02 4.49
C LEU A 7 -31.95 39.34 5.65
N GLN A 8 -32.69 38.56 6.45
CA GLN A 8 -32.11 37.68 7.47
C GLN A 8 -31.47 36.47 6.78
N THR A 9 -30.14 36.41 6.76
CA THR A 9 -29.38 35.20 6.42
C THR A 9 -29.55 34.16 7.52
N LEU A 10 -30.27 33.08 7.23
CA LEU A 10 -30.39 31.90 8.10
C LEU A 10 -29.03 31.17 8.15
N THR A 11 -28.33 31.27 9.27
CA THR A 11 -27.16 30.45 9.58
C THR A 11 -27.62 29.07 10.05
N LEU A 12 -27.41 28.05 9.21
CA LEU A 12 -27.58 26.65 9.60
C LEU A 12 -26.57 26.29 10.70
N PRO A 13 -26.99 25.73 11.85
CA PRO A 13 -26.04 25.23 12.83
C PRO A 13 -25.41 23.95 12.29
N LEU A 14 -24.08 23.97 12.11
CA LEU A 14 -23.28 22.79 11.85
C LEU A 14 -23.44 21.82 13.03
N LEU A 15 -24.28 20.81 12.85
CA LEU A 15 -24.41 19.67 13.75
C LEU A 15 -23.09 18.88 13.71
N ARG A 16 -22.17 19.26 14.58
CA ARG A 16 -20.90 18.58 14.83
C ARG A 16 -21.24 17.21 15.42
N ARG A 17 -21.30 16.19 14.56
CA ARG A 17 -21.36 14.80 15.02
C ARG A 17 -20.09 14.51 15.82
N HIS A 18 -20.24 14.45 17.14
CA HIS A 18 -19.22 13.92 18.02
C HIS A 18 -19.04 12.45 17.67
N PHE A 19 -17.97 12.12 16.95
CA PHE A 19 -17.48 10.75 16.90
C PHE A 19 -16.87 10.47 18.28
N SER A 20 -17.60 9.75 19.12
CA SER A 20 -17.02 9.14 20.30
C SER A 20 -15.90 8.21 19.83
N ALA A 21 -14.67 8.49 20.25
CA ALA A 21 -13.55 7.56 20.11
C ALA A 21 -13.83 6.37 21.04
N ALA A 22 -14.52 5.36 20.52
CA ALA A 22 -14.54 4.05 21.15
C ALA A 22 -13.18 3.41 20.86
N THR A 23 -12.28 3.43 21.84
CA THR A 23 -11.09 2.58 21.85
C THR A 23 -11.59 1.14 21.90
N VAL A 24 -11.58 0.45 20.76
CA VAL A 24 -11.79 -1.00 20.74
C VAL A 24 -10.48 -1.63 21.20
N GLU A 25 -10.32 -1.77 22.51
CA GLU A 25 -9.36 -2.73 23.04
C GLU A 25 -9.86 -4.12 22.65
N ALA A 26 -9.12 -4.80 21.78
CA ALA A 26 -9.33 -6.22 21.54
C ALA A 26 -8.91 -6.96 22.81
N PHE A 27 -9.84 -7.12 23.74
CA PHE A 27 -9.76 -8.12 24.79
C PHE A 27 -9.75 -9.49 24.10
N VAL A 28 -8.54 -10.04 23.89
CA VAL A 28 -8.39 -11.44 23.55
C VAL A 28 -8.60 -12.21 24.85
N SER A 29 -9.86 -12.57 25.13
CA SER A 29 -10.17 -13.55 26.16
C SER A 29 -9.50 -14.88 25.78
N PRO A 30 -8.75 -15.53 26.68
CA PRO A 30 -8.00 -16.76 26.37
C PRO A 30 -8.88 -18.01 26.16
N ASP A 31 -10.20 -17.89 26.26
CA ASP A 31 -11.17 -19.00 26.21
C ASP A 31 -12.26 -18.77 25.15
N GLN A 32 -11.88 -18.30 23.97
CA GLN A 32 -12.79 -18.31 22.83
C GLN A 32 -12.88 -19.75 22.30
N ALA A 33 -13.79 -20.53 22.88
CA ALA A 33 -14.26 -21.79 22.30
C ALA A 33 -14.55 -21.53 20.82
N THR A 34 -13.84 -22.24 19.94
CA THR A 34 -14.06 -22.21 18.50
C THR A 34 -15.49 -22.61 18.24
N ASP A 35 -16.34 -21.64 17.90
CA ASP A 35 -17.71 -21.91 17.46
C ASP A 35 -17.63 -22.92 16.30
N PRO A 36 -18.13 -24.16 16.43
CA PRO A 36 -17.96 -25.19 15.41
C PRO A 36 -18.70 -24.88 14.10
N LEU A 37 -19.52 -23.81 14.11
CA LEU A 37 -20.25 -23.27 12.97
C LEU A 37 -19.60 -22.03 12.36
N SER A 38 -18.56 -21.48 12.98
CA SER A 38 -17.74 -20.46 12.32
C SER A 38 -16.96 -21.16 11.22
N PRO A 39 -17.08 -20.72 9.94
CA PRO A 39 -16.19 -21.26 8.93
C PRO A 39 -14.76 -21.04 9.43
N PRO A 40 -13.83 -22.00 9.20
CA PRO A 40 -12.44 -21.76 9.51
C PRO A 40 -12.05 -20.41 8.90
N TYR A 41 -11.20 -19.63 9.58
CA TYR A 41 -10.60 -18.41 9.03
C TYR A 41 -9.70 -18.79 7.85
N ASP A 42 -10.32 -19.25 6.79
CA ASP A 42 -9.72 -19.86 5.62
C ASP A 42 -10.08 -19.01 4.42
N TYR A 43 -9.25 -19.09 3.39
CA TYR A 43 -9.36 -18.23 2.24
C TYR A 43 -10.60 -18.60 1.42
N LEU A 44 -11.50 -17.64 1.28
CA LEU A 44 -12.69 -17.78 0.45
C LEU A 44 -12.31 -18.17 -1.00
N PRO A 45 -13.07 -19.06 -1.65
CA PRO A 45 -12.79 -19.51 -3.01
C PRO A 45 -12.95 -18.36 -4.02
N GLY A 46 -12.00 -18.22 -4.95
CA GLY A 46 -12.00 -17.14 -5.94
C GLY A 46 -11.43 -15.79 -5.45
N HIS A 47 -11.08 -15.69 -4.18
CA HIS A 47 -10.45 -14.50 -3.60
C HIS A 47 -8.92 -14.58 -3.64
N PRO A 48 -8.20 -13.44 -3.69
CA PRO A 48 -6.74 -13.44 -3.78
C PRO A 48 -6.12 -14.14 -2.57
N ARG A 49 -5.43 -15.25 -2.84
CA ARG A 49 -4.67 -16.00 -1.85
C ARG A 49 -3.20 -15.56 -1.88
N PRO A 50 -2.45 -15.71 -0.78
CA PRO A 50 -1.00 -15.59 -0.80
C PRO A 50 -0.37 -16.73 -1.63
N ASP A 51 -0.46 -16.65 -2.95
CA ASP A 51 0.18 -17.66 -3.80
C ASP A 51 1.69 -17.48 -3.75
N ALA A 52 2.40 -18.62 -3.66
CA ALA A 52 3.85 -18.66 -3.74
C ALA A 52 4.37 -18.04 -5.04
N LYS A 53 3.60 -18.15 -6.13
CA LYS A 53 3.90 -17.52 -7.44
C LYS A 53 4.09 -16.01 -7.35
N HIS A 54 3.34 -15.33 -6.47
CA HIS A 54 3.39 -13.88 -6.30
C HIS A 54 4.35 -13.45 -5.18
N ASN A 55 4.97 -14.41 -4.49
CA ASN A 55 6.04 -14.13 -3.53
C ASN A 55 7.38 -13.98 -4.28
N GLU A 56 7.38 -13.10 -5.28
CA GLU A 56 8.56 -12.85 -6.10
C GLU A 56 9.53 -11.93 -5.35
N VAL A 57 10.82 -12.20 -5.49
CA VAL A 57 11.88 -11.34 -4.98
C VAL A 57 12.08 -10.16 -5.92
N ILE A 58 11.96 -8.94 -5.41
CA ILE A 58 12.18 -7.72 -6.19
C ILE A 58 13.68 -7.52 -6.35
N LEU A 59 14.14 -7.40 -7.60
CA LEU A 59 15.55 -7.18 -7.90
C LEU A 59 15.82 -5.69 -8.10
N ALA A 60 16.84 -5.20 -7.41
CA ALA A 60 17.21 -3.80 -7.40
C ALA A 60 18.71 -3.61 -7.65
N VAL A 61 19.07 -2.43 -8.16
CA VAL A 61 20.44 -1.95 -8.35
C VAL A 61 20.59 -0.61 -7.64
N PRO A 62 21.68 -0.34 -6.90
CA PRO A 62 21.88 0.94 -6.23
C PRO A 62 22.04 2.07 -7.26
N ARG A 63 21.58 3.27 -6.88
CA ARG A 63 21.76 4.48 -7.70
C ARG A 63 22.67 5.46 -6.99
N ALA A 64 23.57 6.08 -7.75
CA ALA A 64 24.48 7.10 -7.23
C ALA A 64 23.77 8.41 -6.86
N SER A 65 22.77 8.84 -7.65
CA SER A 65 22.15 10.15 -7.49
C SER A 65 20.63 10.14 -7.67
N SER A 66 19.98 11.17 -7.10
CA SER A 66 18.56 11.45 -7.28
C SER A 66 18.35 12.62 -8.25
N GLY A 67 17.11 12.85 -8.67
CA GLY A 67 16.75 13.99 -9.54
C GLY A 67 15.98 13.60 -10.80
N ARG A 68 15.43 14.63 -11.48
CA ARG A 68 14.55 14.47 -12.64
C ARG A 68 15.23 13.80 -13.84
N HIS A 69 16.42 14.28 -14.22
CA HIS A 69 17.15 13.77 -15.39
C HIS A 69 17.61 12.32 -15.19
N VAL A 70 18.13 12.01 -14.01
CA VAL A 70 18.55 10.64 -13.65
C VAL A 70 17.35 9.70 -13.67
N ALA A 71 16.22 10.10 -13.08
CA ALA A 71 14.99 9.32 -13.12
C ALA A 71 14.47 9.09 -14.55
N ALA A 72 14.56 10.10 -15.43
CA ALA A 72 14.17 9.95 -16.83
C ALA A 72 15.08 8.98 -17.59
N LYS A 73 16.40 9.04 -17.35
CA LYS A 73 17.39 8.11 -17.93
C LYS A 73 17.11 6.66 -17.50
N GLU A 74 16.81 6.45 -16.23
CA GLU A 74 16.47 5.12 -15.69
C GLU A 74 15.21 4.55 -16.34
N ARG A 75 14.15 5.36 -16.49
CA ARG A 75 12.93 4.93 -17.18
C ARG A 75 13.17 4.61 -18.65
N LYS A 76 13.97 5.41 -19.35
CA LYS A 76 14.39 5.12 -20.73
C LYS A 76 15.16 3.80 -20.83
N ALA A 77 15.88 3.42 -19.77
CA ALA A 77 16.58 2.14 -19.66
C ALA A 77 15.70 0.98 -19.16
N GLY A 78 14.37 1.15 -19.07
CA GLY A 78 13.44 0.11 -18.61
C GLY A 78 13.46 -0.16 -17.09
N ARG A 79 13.97 0.80 -16.30
CA ARG A 79 14.04 0.71 -14.84
C ARG A 79 13.18 1.79 -14.18
N VAL A 80 12.65 1.47 -13.00
CA VAL A 80 11.85 2.39 -12.20
C VAL A 80 12.72 2.91 -11.06
N PRO A 81 12.89 4.23 -10.93
CA PRO A 81 13.59 4.80 -9.79
C PRO A 81 12.78 4.59 -8.52
N ALA A 82 13.43 4.07 -7.49
CA ALA A 82 12.84 3.81 -6.19
C ALA A 82 13.73 4.25 -5.04
N ILE A 83 13.13 4.32 -3.85
CA ILE A 83 13.79 4.72 -2.61
C ILE A 83 13.40 3.72 -1.53
N VAL A 84 14.37 3.30 -0.73
CA VAL A 84 14.16 2.49 0.46
C VAL A 84 14.45 3.35 1.68
N PHE A 85 13.44 3.55 2.52
CA PHE A 85 13.57 4.23 3.81
C PHE A 85 13.79 3.22 4.94
N GLU A 86 14.60 3.59 5.91
CA GLU A 86 14.67 2.92 7.21
C GLU A 86 13.40 3.17 8.04
N GLN A 87 13.08 2.24 8.94
CA GLN A 87 11.85 2.31 9.72
C GLN A 87 11.95 3.18 10.98
N GLU A 88 13.13 3.25 11.63
CA GLU A 88 13.26 3.76 13.01
C GLU A 88 12.60 5.13 13.21
N ASN A 89 12.56 5.99 12.18
CA ASN A 89 11.80 7.24 12.20
C ASN A 89 11.00 7.41 10.91
N GLY A 90 9.97 6.59 10.67
CA GLY A 90 9.13 6.57 9.45
C GLY A 90 8.45 7.89 9.00
N GLN A 91 8.80 9.04 9.59
CA GLN A 91 8.47 10.39 9.15
C GLN A 91 9.67 11.36 9.10
N GLU A 92 10.77 11.08 9.81
CA GLU A 92 12.00 11.88 9.79
C GLU A 92 13.08 11.17 8.99
N GLY A 93 13.34 11.70 7.79
CA GLY A 93 14.26 11.14 6.81
C GLY A 93 15.72 11.16 7.27
N GLY A 94 16.11 10.14 8.03
CA GLY A 94 17.51 9.74 8.18
C GLY A 94 18.01 9.01 6.93
N ASN A 95 18.45 7.76 7.12
CA ASN A 95 19.07 6.97 6.05
C ASN A 95 18.07 6.52 4.98
N LYS A 96 18.32 6.96 3.74
CA LYS A 96 17.58 6.50 2.56
C LYS A 96 18.55 5.92 1.55
N ARG A 97 18.19 4.75 1.00
CA ARG A 97 18.95 4.13 -0.09
C ARG A 97 18.23 4.37 -1.41
N LEU A 98 18.96 4.96 -2.37
CA LEU A 98 18.45 5.15 -3.72
C LEU A 98 18.69 3.87 -4.52
N ILE A 99 17.63 3.35 -5.12
CA ILE A 99 17.67 2.11 -5.90
C ILE A 99 16.91 2.26 -7.22
N SER A 100 17.21 1.40 -8.18
CA SER A 100 16.47 1.20 -9.41
C SER A 100 15.95 -0.23 -9.44
N VAL A 101 14.67 -0.41 -9.73
CA VAL A 101 14.04 -1.73 -9.88
C VAL A 101 13.65 -1.96 -11.34
N ARG A 102 13.46 -3.21 -11.77
CA ARG A 102 13.04 -3.51 -13.15
C ARG A 102 11.58 -3.12 -13.37
N ALA A 103 11.29 -2.35 -14.42
CA ALA A 103 9.92 -1.87 -14.68
C ALA A 103 8.94 -3.00 -14.98
N ASN A 104 9.34 -3.96 -15.80
CA ASN A 104 8.49 -5.10 -16.19
C ASN A 104 8.06 -5.93 -14.98
N GLN A 105 8.96 -6.12 -14.01
CA GLN A 105 8.67 -6.87 -12.79
C GLN A 105 7.62 -6.15 -11.95
N ILE A 106 7.81 -4.85 -11.71
CA ILE A 106 6.86 -4.06 -10.92
C ILE A 106 5.51 -3.99 -11.61
N ARG A 107 5.48 -3.73 -12.92
CA ARG A 107 4.24 -3.68 -13.70
C ARG A 107 3.46 -4.97 -13.54
N LYS A 108 4.11 -6.12 -13.76
CA LYS A 108 3.52 -7.45 -13.54
C LYS A 108 2.94 -7.61 -12.13
N LEU A 109 3.67 -7.20 -11.09
CA LEU A 109 3.20 -7.30 -9.70
C LEU A 109 1.99 -6.40 -9.44
N VAL A 110 2.00 -5.17 -9.94
CA VAL A 110 0.90 -4.22 -9.78
C VAL A 110 -0.33 -4.64 -10.57
N ASP A 111 -0.18 -5.16 -11.79
CA ASP A 111 -1.28 -5.61 -12.63
C ASP A 111 -1.96 -6.86 -12.06
N HIS A 112 -1.18 -7.80 -11.51
CA HIS A 112 -1.74 -9.03 -10.93
C HIS A 112 -2.34 -8.84 -9.54
N LEU A 113 -1.68 -8.09 -8.66
CA LEU A 113 -2.17 -7.89 -7.29
C LEU A 113 -3.20 -6.75 -7.23
N GLY A 114 -3.12 -5.80 -8.15
CA GLY A 114 -3.78 -4.50 -8.02
C GLY A 114 -3.01 -3.57 -7.09
N ARG A 115 -3.28 -2.27 -7.24
CA ARG A 115 -2.57 -1.20 -6.52
C ARG A 115 -2.68 -1.32 -5.00
N SER A 116 -3.86 -1.61 -4.46
CA SER A 116 -4.08 -1.64 -3.02
C SER A 116 -3.39 -2.82 -2.36
N PHE A 117 -3.53 -4.02 -2.93
CA PHE A 117 -2.89 -5.22 -2.39
C PHE A 117 -1.36 -5.19 -2.55
N PHE A 118 -0.85 -4.54 -3.60
CA PHE A 118 0.58 -4.31 -3.75
C PHE A 118 1.16 -3.49 -2.59
N LEU A 119 0.43 -2.48 -2.10
CA LEU A 119 0.86 -1.63 -0.98
C LEU A 119 0.72 -2.30 0.39
N SER A 120 -0.18 -3.27 0.52
CA SER A 120 -0.41 -3.98 1.80
C SER A 120 0.46 -5.22 1.99
N ARG A 121 1.22 -5.64 0.96
CA ARG A 121 2.01 -6.88 0.96
C ARG A 121 3.50 -6.60 1.20
N LEU A 122 4.13 -7.48 1.98
CA LEU A 122 5.58 -7.49 2.16
C LEU A 122 6.29 -8.22 1.02
N PHE A 123 7.43 -7.69 0.60
CA PHE A 123 8.29 -8.27 -0.43
C PHE A 123 9.72 -8.41 0.06
N SER A 124 10.43 -9.40 -0.47
CA SER A 124 11.89 -9.50 -0.33
C SER A 124 12.55 -8.69 -1.44
N LEU A 125 13.42 -7.74 -1.07
CA LEU A 125 14.18 -6.89 -1.98
C LEU A 125 15.65 -7.29 -1.95
N GLN A 126 16.21 -7.63 -3.10
CA GLN A 126 17.63 -7.92 -3.25
C GLN A 126 18.31 -6.81 -4.05
N VAL A 127 19.35 -6.22 -3.46
CA VAL A 127 20.16 -5.16 -4.06
C VAL A 127 21.46 -5.76 -4.59
N TRP A 128 21.64 -5.71 -5.91
CA TRP A 128 22.80 -6.23 -6.65
C TRP A 128 23.74 -5.10 -7.06
N SER A 129 25.04 -5.36 -7.18
CA SER A 129 26.04 -4.32 -7.49
C SER A 129 25.94 -3.71 -8.89
N GLU A 130 25.83 -4.54 -9.92
CA GLU A 130 25.85 -4.10 -11.31
C GLU A 130 24.48 -4.24 -11.98
N HIS A 131 24.13 -5.48 -12.33
CA HIS A 131 22.90 -5.81 -13.02
C HIS A 131 22.06 -6.67 -12.08
N ALA A 132 20.75 -6.44 -12.06
CA ALA A 132 19.84 -7.25 -11.26
C ALA A 132 20.04 -8.74 -11.61
N GLY A 133 20.46 -9.56 -10.64
CA GLY A 133 20.73 -11.00 -10.83
C GLY A 133 22.08 -11.36 -11.49
N GLN A 134 22.94 -10.39 -11.78
CA GLN A 134 24.28 -10.58 -12.33
C GLN A 134 25.24 -9.67 -11.56
N GLY A 135 26.06 -10.27 -10.70
CA GLY A 135 27.00 -9.56 -9.83
C GLY A 135 26.95 -10.07 -8.39
N GLU A 136 27.44 -9.25 -7.47
CA GLU A 136 27.44 -9.57 -6.04
C GLU A 136 26.15 -9.06 -5.38
N LEU A 137 25.58 -9.89 -4.51
CA LEU A 137 24.44 -9.50 -3.68
C LEU A 137 24.95 -8.61 -2.54
N ILE A 138 24.64 -7.32 -2.61
CA ILE A 138 25.05 -6.35 -1.58
C ILE A 138 24.16 -6.49 -0.35
N GLU A 139 22.85 -6.62 -0.55
CA GLU A 139 21.88 -6.57 0.53
C GLU A 139 20.60 -7.31 0.19
N SER A 140 20.03 -8.04 1.16
CA SER A 140 18.71 -8.65 1.06
C SER A 140 17.86 -8.18 2.24
N VAL A 141 16.79 -7.43 1.95
CA VAL A 141 15.97 -6.77 2.97
C VAL A 141 14.50 -7.03 2.69
N ARG A 142 13.70 -7.19 3.75
CA ARG A 142 12.25 -7.21 3.63
C ARG A 142 11.72 -5.79 3.59
N VAL A 143 10.85 -5.51 2.62
CA VAL A 143 10.32 -4.17 2.38
C VAL A 143 8.81 -4.18 2.22
N LEU A 144 8.19 -3.09 2.68
CA LEU A 144 6.80 -2.75 2.45
C LEU A 144 6.71 -1.60 1.43
N PRO A 145 5.99 -1.76 0.32
CA PRO A 145 5.71 -0.66 -0.58
C PRO A 145 4.76 0.35 0.09
N ARG A 146 5.20 1.60 0.22
CA ARG A 146 4.39 2.68 0.81
C ARG A 146 3.60 3.45 -0.22
N LYS A 147 4.18 3.67 -1.40
CA LYS A 147 3.56 4.44 -2.47
C LYS A 147 4.10 4.00 -3.82
N VAL A 148 3.22 3.89 -4.79
CA VAL A 148 3.54 3.69 -6.21
C VAL A 148 2.90 4.83 -7.00
N HIS A 149 3.68 5.50 -7.86
CA HIS A 149 3.13 6.44 -8.84
C HIS A 149 3.08 5.75 -10.19
N LEU A 150 1.90 5.72 -10.77
CA LEU A 150 1.66 5.19 -12.11
C LEU A 150 1.42 6.34 -13.07
N HIS A 151 1.78 6.16 -14.33
CA HIS A 151 1.46 7.10 -15.39
C HIS A 151 -0.05 7.04 -15.71
N ALA A 152 -0.72 8.18 -15.74
CA ALA A 152 -2.19 8.24 -15.77
C ALA A 152 -2.86 7.62 -17.01
N GLY A 153 -2.14 7.50 -18.13
CA GLY A 153 -2.68 6.94 -19.38
C GLY A 153 -2.14 5.56 -19.76
N THR A 154 -0.95 5.19 -19.28
CA THR A 154 -0.26 3.95 -19.69
C THR A 154 -0.08 2.96 -18.55
N ASP A 155 -0.44 3.38 -17.33
CA ASP A 155 -0.22 2.65 -16.07
C ASP A 155 1.24 2.21 -15.84
N GLU A 156 2.18 2.87 -16.51
CA GLU A 156 3.60 2.58 -16.32
C GLU A 156 4.08 3.08 -14.95
N PRO A 157 4.83 2.27 -14.19
CA PRO A 157 5.35 2.69 -12.90
C PRO A 157 6.43 3.78 -13.06
N LEU A 158 6.15 4.97 -12.53
CA LEU A 158 7.03 6.13 -12.60
C LEU A 158 8.00 6.19 -11.42
N ASN A 159 7.54 5.85 -10.22
CA ASN A 159 8.36 5.74 -9.03
C ASN A 159 7.73 4.81 -8.00
N ILE A 160 8.55 4.35 -7.06
CA ILE A 160 8.10 3.54 -5.93
C ILE A 160 8.86 3.96 -4.68
N THR A 161 8.12 4.04 -3.58
CA THR A 161 8.68 4.22 -2.24
C THR A 161 8.52 2.93 -1.46
N PHE A 162 9.63 2.39 -0.99
CA PHE A 162 9.68 1.25 -0.08
C PHE A 162 10.09 1.71 1.31
N MET A 163 9.61 0.98 2.31
CA MET A 163 10.03 1.12 3.70
C MET A 163 10.53 -0.24 4.17
N ARG A 164 11.65 -0.27 4.89
CA ARG A 164 12.15 -1.53 5.47
C ARG A 164 11.20 -2.05 6.54
N ALA A 165 11.10 -3.38 6.60
CA ALA A 165 10.19 -4.10 7.47
C ALA A 165 10.93 -5.26 8.17
N PRO A 166 11.75 -4.95 9.21
CA PRO A 166 12.33 -5.95 10.09
C PRO A 166 11.23 -6.82 10.74
N SER A 167 11.58 -8.05 11.14
CA SER A 167 10.62 -8.97 11.76
C SER A 167 10.07 -8.51 13.10
N SER A 168 10.84 -7.71 13.83
CA SER A 168 10.47 -7.20 15.16
C SER A 168 9.61 -5.93 15.12
N ALA A 169 9.40 -5.34 13.94
CA ALA A 169 8.99 -3.96 13.86
C ALA A 169 7.49 -3.79 13.60
N LEU A 170 6.88 -2.80 14.26
CA LEU A 170 5.45 -2.50 14.13
C LEU A 170 5.17 -1.65 12.90
N LEU A 171 4.33 -2.14 11.99
CA LEU A 171 4.02 -1.51 10.72
C LEU A 171 2.55 -1.06 10.71
N LYS A 172 2.32 0.24 10.52
CA LYS A 172 0.98 0.75 10.16
C LYS A 172 0.75 0.48 8.68
N ILE A 173 -0.24 -0.35 8.31
CA ILE A 173 -0.52 -0.74 6.93
C ILE A 173 -2.02 -0.55 6.65
N ASP A 174 -2.34 -0.03 5.47
CA ASP A 174 -3.73 0.03 4.99
C ASP A 174 -4.06 -1.27 4.27
N VAL A 175 -4.99 -2.05 4.83
CA VAL A 175 -5.41 -3.33 4.25
C VAL A 175 -6.73 -3.12 3.51
N PRO A 176 -6.81 -3.45 2.20
CA PRO A 176 -8.06 -3.32 1.46
C PRO A 176 -9.10 -4.31 1.99
N LEU A 177 -10.34 -3.82 2.17
CA LEU A 177 -11.48 -4.64 2.53
C LEU A 177 -12.21 -5.09 1.27
N MET A 178 -12.64 -6.34 1.25
CA MET A 178 -13.47 -6.91 0.19
C MET A 178 -14.80 -7.34 0.80
N PHE A 179 -15.90 -6.79 0.28
CA PHE A 179 -17.24 -7.13 0.71
C PHE A 179 -17.76 -8.30 -0.13
N ILE A 180 -18.48 -9.21 0.51
CA ILE A 180 -19.14 -10.37 -0.11
C ILE A 180 -20.62 -10.37 0.25
N GLY A 181 -21.46 -11.02 -0.56
CA GLY A 181 -22.89 -11.15 -0.28
C GLY A 181 -23.71 -9.87 -0.52
N GLU A 182 -23.23 -8.97 -1.37
CA GLU A 182 -23.97 -7.76 -1.77
C GLU A 182 -25.31 -8.12 -2.44
N ASP A 183 -25.34 -9.22 -3.18
CA ASP A 183 -26.52 -9.78 -3.85
C ASP A 183 -27.59 -10.30 -2.86
N ALA A 184 -27.15 -10.90 -1.75
CA ALA A 184 -28.04 -11.39 -0.69
C ALA A 184 -28.48 -10.30 0.29
N SER A 185 -27.88 -9.11 0.24
CA SER A 185 -28.13 -8.04 1.20
C SER A 185 -29.55 -7.46 1.04
N PRO A 186 -30.47 -7.68 2.02
CA PRO A 186 -31.83 -7.15 1.92
C PRO A 186 -31.87 -5.63 1.96
N GLY A 187 -30.87 -4.98 2.54
CA GLY A 187 -30.74 -3.52 2.59
C GLY A 187 -30.43 -2.92 1.22
N LEU A 188 -29.48 -3.52 0.47
CA LEU A 188 -29.14 -3.09 -0.89
C LEU A 188 -30.30 -3.37 -1.86
N ARG A 189 -30.94 -4.54 -1.74
CA ARG A 189 -32.09 -4.93 -2.59
C ARG A 189 -33.33 -4.04 -2.45
N LYS A 190 -33.54 -3.43 -1.28
CA LYS A 190 -34.68 -2.53 -1.02
C LYS A 190 -34.39 -1.07 -1.39
N GLY A 191 -33.12 -0.69 -1.46
CA GLY A 191 -32.67 0.68 -1.69
C GLY A 191 -32.27 1.01 -3.12
N MET A 192 -32.18 0.00 -4.00
CA MET A 192 -32.02 0.15 -5.45
C MET A 192 -33.39 0.12 -6.12
#